data_AF-A0AAF0YGM9-F1
#
_entry.id   AF-A0AAF0YGM9-F1
#
_cell.length_a   1.000
_cell.length_b   1.000
_cell.length_c   1.000
_cell.angle_alpha   90.00
_cell.angle_beta   90.00
_cell.angle_gamma   90.00
#
_symmetry.space_group_name_H-M   'P 1'
#
loop_
_entity.id
_entity.type
_entity.pdbx_description
1 polymer ?
#
loop_
_entity_poly.entity_id
_entity_poly.type
_entity_poly.pdbx_seq_one_letter_code
_entity_poly.pdbx_strand_id
1 'polypeptide(L)'
;MPPKKDKEVKEKPIKGDQAEEMVLQYLRSVNRPYASTDVSTNLKNKVTKPEAQKALIALAEKGQLTMKLYGKQSIFVYNQSQLPVLDPEEFSQLDAETKEVQGTLDERRKELKTVSAELASMEALPKTKELGREINRVDAEVGTRREIRKLTHQNTMTLAALAPFRGDGEAKADPMSAADRDVIDKGWIRWRKEWTDRKKLYKSIMGILGDAGMVANQAEFEDEQGVEVDDDEAQEVDRGEFGAGAVIRKVAAPRAPSAKGAAPAPKAKPAPAPAKKVLGKRTRSESASQDKSGESAERDSDDDDE
;
A
#
# COMPACT_ATOMS: atom_id res chain seq x y z
N MET A 1 -29.33 -13.73 -28.39
CA MET A 1 -28.97 -14.43 -29.63
C MET A 1 -27.64 -15.15 -29.42
N PRO A 2 -27.55 -16.49 -29.57
CA PRO A 2 -26.27 -17.17 -29.52
C PRO A 2 -25.51 -16.99 -30.85
N PRO A 3 -24.18 -16.74 -30.83
CA PRO A 3 -23.41 -16.44 -32.03
C PRO A 3 -23.15 -17.71 -32.86
N LYS A 4 -23.22 -17.57 -34.19
CA LYS A 4 -23.00 -18.65 -35.17
C LYS A 4 -21.51 -18.97 -35.27
N LYS A 5 -21.16 -20.26 -35.20
CA LYS A 5 -19.80 -20.79 -35.49
C LYS A 5 -19.40 -20.51 -36.94
N ASP A 6 -18.21 -19.97 -37.12
CA ASP A 6 -17.57 -19.79 -38.42
C ASP A 6 -17.37 -21.13 -39.14
N LYS A 7 -17.77 -21.17 -40.41
CA LYS A 7 -17.56 -22.30 -41.31
C LYS A 7 -16.13 -22.23 -41.84
N GLU A 8 -15.28 -23.16 -41.41
CA GLU A 8 -13.98 -23.39 -42.04
C GLU A 8 -14.16 -23.72 -43.53
N VAL A 9 -13.34 -23.06 -44.36
CA VAL A 9 -13.32 -23.14 -45.82
C VAL A 9 -12.97 -24.58 -46.24
N LYS A 10 -13.96 -25.32 -46.78
CA LYS A 10 -13.74 -26.64 -47.38
C LYS A 10 -12.92 -26.49 -48.67
N GLU A 11 -11.64 -26.86 -48.62
CA GLU A 11 -10.81 -27.08 -49.81
C GLU A 11 -11.52 -28.06 -50.77
N LYS A 12 -11.42 -27.80 -52.09
CA LYS A 12 -12.08 -28.62 -53.11
C LYS A 12 -11.55 -30.06 -53.04
N PRO A 13 -12.42 -31.08 -53.14
CA PRO A 13 -11.98 -32.47 -53.07
C PRO A 13 -11.06 -32.82 -54.25
N ILE A 14 -9.89 -33.38 -53.94
CA ILE A 14 -8.92 -33.88 -54.91
C ILE A 14 -9.42 -35.23 -55.44
N LYS A 15 -9.30 -35.47 -56.75
CA LYS A 15 -9.84 -36.64 -57.45
C LYS A 15 -8.79 -37.25 -58.39
N GLY A 16 -8.99 -38.51 -58.76
CA GLY A 16 -8.15 -39.22 -59.75
C GLY A 16 -6.72 -39.45 -59.28
N ASP A 17 -5.76 -39.37 -60.19
CA ASP A 17 -4.35 -39.71 -59.96
C ASP A 17 -3.71 -38.92 -58.80
N GLN A 18 -4.14 -37.68 -58.58
CA GLN A 18 -3.68 -36.86 -57.45
C GLN A 18 -4.19 -37.39 -56.10
N ALA A 19 -5.37 -38.00 -56.07
CA ALA A 19 -5.89 -38.64 -54.87
C ALA A 19 -5.15 -39.95 -54.58
N GLU A 20 -4.79 -40.72 -55.62
CA GLU A 20 -3.98 -41.93 -55.48
C GLU A 20 -2.59 -41.62 -54.93
N GLU A 21 -1.90 -40.62 -55.47
CA GLU A 21 -0.56 -40.23 -55.00
C GLU A 21 -0.58 -39.77 -53.53
N MET A 22 -1.55 -38.92 -53.15
CA MET A 22 -1.66 -38.46 -51.76
C MET A 22 -1.97 -39.61 -50.79
N VAL A 23 -2.83 -40.55 -51.19
CA VAL A 23 -3.16 -41.71 -50.38
C VAL A 23 -1.94 -42.62 -50.23
N LEU A 24 -1.20 -42.88 -51.32
CA LEU A 24 0.01 -43.67 -51.29
C LEU A 24 1.08 -43.04 -50.40
N GLN A 25 1.34 -41.74 -50.55
CA GLN A 25 2.30 -41.00 -49.75
C GLN A 25 1.94 -41.03 -48.25
N TYR A 26 0.65 -40.86 -47.94
CA TYR A 26 0.16 -40.95 -46.56
C TYR A 26 0.37 -42.34 -45.97
N LEU A 27 -0.07 -43.40 -46.65
CA LEU A 27 0.10 -44.78 -46.15
C LEU A 27 1.58 -45.17 -46.03
N ARG A 28 2.44 -44.71 -46.94
CA ARG A 28 3.90 -44.93 -46.86
C ARG A 28 4.51 -44.24 -45.64
N SER A 29 4.10 -43.01 -45.34
CA SER A 29 4.62 -42.24 -44.20
C SER A 29 4.22 -42.79 -42.84
N VAL A 30 2.98 -43.26 -42.71
CA VAL A 30 2.45 -43.75 -41.43
C VAL A 30 2.71 -45.24 -41.24
N ASN A 31 2.82 -46.00 -42.34
CA ASN A 31 3.05 -47.44 -42.39
C ASN A 31 2.16 -48.27 -41.45
N ARG A 32 0.92 -47.80 -41.22
CA ARG A 32 -0.09 -48.47 -40.38
C ARG A 32 -1.23 -49.01 -41.24
N PRO A 33 -1.85 -50.15 -40.88
CA PRO A 33 -3.04 -50.66 -41.56
C PRO A 33 -4.25 -49.75 -41.29
N TYR A 34 -4.94 -49.33 -42.35
CA TYR A 34 -6.13 -48.47 -42.26
C TYR A 34 -7.26 -48.95 -43.14
N ALA A 35 -8.51 -48.66 -42.76
CA ALA A 35 -9.67 -48.80 -43.62
C ALA A 35 -9.89 -47.54 -44.48
N SER A 36 -10.67 -47.66 -45.56
CA SER A 36 -10.96 -46.53 -46.47
C SER A 36 -11.62 -45.33 -45.77
N THR A 37 -12.41 -45.58 -44.73
CA THR A 37 -13.01 -44.55 -43.87
C THR A 37 -11.95 -43.75 -43.12
N ASP A 38 -10.96 -44.43 -42.55
CA ASP A 38 -9.95 -43.83 -41.69
C ASP A 38 -8.98 -43.01 -42.52
N VAL A 39 -8.60 -43.50 -43.70
CA VAL A 39 -7.76 -42.76 -44.66
C VAL A 39 -8.43 -41.44 -45.06
N SER A 40 -9.72 -41.45 -45.40
CA SER A 40 -10.43 -40.21 -45.76
C SER A 40 -10.52 -39.21 -44.60
N THR A 41 -10.64 -39.72 -43.36
CA THR A 41 -10.72 -38.90 -42.15
C THR A 41 -9.36 -38.30 -41.79
N ASN A 42 -8.29 -39.09 -41.84
CA ASN A 42 -6.92 -38.67 -41.56
C ASN A 42 -6.40 -37.65 -42.58
N LEU A 43 -6.83 -37.77 -43.84
CA LEU A 43 -6.59 -36.78 -44.89
C LEU A 43 -7.52 -35.55 -44.80
N LYS A 44 -8.23 -35.36 -43.67
CA LYS A 44 -9.15 -34.23 -43.43
C LYS A 44 -10.20 -34.04 -44.53
N ASN A 45 -10.69 -35.14 -45.11
CA ASN A 45 -11.62 -35.15 -46.25
C ASN A 45 -11.11 -34.46 -47.54
N LYS A 46 -9.79 -34.24 -47.69
CA LYS A 46 -9.21 -33.79 -48.97
C LYS A 46 -9.47 -34.79 -50.09
N VAL A 47 -9.50 -36.08 -49.74
CA VAL A 47 -10.01 -37.17 -50.57
C VAL A 47 -11.31 -37.66 -49.93
N THR A 48 -12.40 -37.68 -50.69
CA THR A 48 -13.70 -38.15 -50.17
C THR A 48 -13.67 -39.66 -49.93
N LYS A 49 -14.49 -40.17 -49.01
CA LYS A 49 -14.62 -41.62 -48.72
C LYS A 49 -14.73 -42.52 -49.97
N PRO A 50 -15.63 -42.26 -50.95
CA PRO A 50 -15.72 -43.11 -52.14
C PRO A 50 -14.47 -43.02 -53.02
N GLU A 51 -13.87 -41.83 -53.14
CA GLU A 51 -12.65 -41.63 -53.91
C GLU A 51 -11.44 -42.31 -53.25
N ALA A 52 -11.33 -42.25 -51.93
CA ALA A 52 -10.29 -42.94 -51.17
C ALA A 52 -10.42 -44.45 -51.28
N GLN A 53 -11.65 -44.98 -51.26
CA GLN A 53 -11.88 -46.41 -51.48
C GLN A 53 -11.46 -46.83 -52.89
N LYS A 54 -11.81 -46.04 -53.91
CA LYS A 54 -11.40 -46.32 -55.30
C LYS A 54 -9.87 -46.27 -55.46
N ALA A 55 -9.23 -45.24 -54.92
CA ALA A 55 -7.79 -45.07 -54.95
C ALA A 55 -7.05 -46.21 -54.23
N LEU A 56 -7.50 -46.62 -53.05
CA LEU A 56 -6.90 -47.72 -52.28
C LEU A 56 -6.99 -49.06 -53.01
N ILE A 57 -8.11 -49.33 -53.69
CA ILE A 57 -8.28 -50.55 -54.51
C ILE A 57 -7.35 -50.49 -55.73
N ALA A 58 -7.31 -49.36 -56.45
CA ALA A 58 -6.43 -49.20 -57.60
C ALA A 58 -4.94 -49.34 -57.23
N LEU A 59 -4.52 -48.78 -56.08
CA LEU A 59 -3.16 -48.92 -55.55
C LEU A 59 -2.85 -50.35 -55.07
N ALA A 60 -3.86 -51.10 -54.60
CA ALA A 60 -3.72 -52.50 -54.27
C ALA A 60 -3.57 -53.38 -55.53
N GLU A 61 -4.32 -53.09 -56.59
CA GLU A 61 -4.19 -53.75 -57.90
C GLU A 61 -2.83 -53.47 -58.55
N LYS A 62 -2.29 -52.25 -58.39
CA LYS A 62 -0.93 -51.87 -58.81
C LYS A 62 0.17 -52.53 -57.96
N GLY A 63 -0.17 -53.29 -56.91
CA GLY A 63 0.77 -53.98 -56.03
C GLY A 63 1.55 -53.06 -55.07
N GLN A 64 1.18 -51.78 -54.99
CA GLN A 64 1.78 -50.80 -54.07
C GLN A 64 1.23 -50.91 -52.65
N LEU A 65 -0.03 -51.34 -52.52
CA LEU A 65 -0.67 -51.64 -51.25
C LEU A 65 -1.02 -53.12 -51.16
N THR A 66 -0.98 -53.65 -49.94
CA THR A 66 -1.54 -54.97 -49.63
C THR A 66 -2.95 -54.78 -49.09
N MET A 67 -3.94 -55.35 -49.78
CA MET A 67 -5.34 -55.36 -49.34
C MET A 67 -5.68 -56.69 -48.66
N LYS A 68 -6.30 -56.62 -47.48
CA LYS A 68 -6.88 -57.79 -46.82
C LYS A 68 -8.33 -57.53 -46.40
N LEU A 69 -9.19 -58.47 -46.72
CA LEU A 69 -10.62 -58.43 -46.40
C LEU A 69 -10.86 -59.01 -45.01
N TYR A 70 -11.56 -58.24 -44.17
CA TYR A 70 -12.01 -58.62 -42.83
C TYR A 70 -13.53 -58.47 -42.76
N GLY A 71 -14.24 -59.55 -43.10
CA GLY A 71 -15.69 -59.55 -43.20
C GLY A 71 -16.17 -58.56 -44.27
N LYS A 72 -16.84 -57.47 -43.85
CA LYS A 72 -17.34 -56.41 -44.74
C LYS A 72 -16.37 -55.25 -44.95
N GLN A 73 -15.25 -55.20 -44.23
CA GLN A 73 -14.29 -54.10 -44.30
C GLN A 73 -12.98 -54.55 -44.97
N SER A 74 -12.41 -53.69 -45.80
CA SER A 74 -11.09 -53.88 -46.40
C SER A 74 -10.06 -53.04 -45.66
N ILE A 75 -8.98 -53.68 -45.21
CA ILE A 75 -7.84 -53.02 -44.59
C ILE A 75 -6.71 -52.97 -45.62
N PHE A 76 -6.11 -51.80 -45.75
CA PHE A 76 -5.02 -51.51 -46.67
C PHE A 76 -3.77 -51.13 -45.87
N VAL A 77 -2.62 -51.65 -46.29
CA VAL A 77 -1.31 -51.30 -45.73
C VAL A 77 -0.32 -51.13 -46.87
N TYR A 78 0.69 -50.29 -46.70
CA TYR A 78 1.79 -50.20 -47.66
C TYR A 78 2.48 -51.56 -47.81
N ASN A 79 2.84 -51.92 -49.04
CA ASN A 79 3.46 -53.21 -49.31
C ASN A 79 4.86 -53.27 -48.66
N GLN A 80 5.00 -54.05 -47.59
CA GLN A 80 6.24 -54.16 -46.83
C GLN A 80 7.38 -54.78 -47.66
N SER A 81 7.07 -55.56 -48.70
CA SER A 81 8.08 -56.12 -49.60
C SER A 81 8.81 -55.06 -50.43
N GLN A 82 8.28 -53.83 -50.49
CA GLN A 82 8.93 -52.70 -51.16
C GLN A 82 9.87 -51.91 -50.24
N LEU A 83 9.95 -52.29 -48.96
CA LEU A 83 10.87 -51.68 -48.01
C LEU A 83 12.20 -52.45 -48.01
N PRO A 84 13.35 -51.76 -47.87
CA PRO A 84 14.63 -52.44 -47.73
C PRO A 84 14.63 -53.27 -46.44
N VAL A 85 15.07 -54.51 -46.54
CA VAL A 85 15.37 -55.37 -45.39
C VAL A 85 16.81 -55.09 -45.01
N LEU A 86 17.04 -54.61 -43.79
CA LEU A 86 18.38 -54.33 -43.29
C LEU A 86 19.05 -55.62 -42.81
N ASP A 87 20.35 -55.70 -42.99
CA ASP A 87 21.16 -56.79 -42.46
C ASP A 87 21.30 -56.66 -40.92
N PRO A 88 21.53 -57.75 -40.18
CA PRO A 88 21.67 -57.71 -38.72
C PRO A 88 22.76 -56.76 -38.23
N GLU A 89 23.83 -56.59 -39.01
CA GLU A 89 24.94 -55.68 -38.69
C GLU A 89 24.52 -54.21 -38.83
N GLU A 90 23.85 -53.85 -39.93
CA GLU A 90 23.29 -52.50 -40.13
C GLU A 90 22.24 -52.16 -39.07
N PHE A 91 21.41 -53.14 -38.69
CA PHE A 91 20.44 -52.98 -37.61
C PHE A 91 21.13 -52.69 -36.26
N SER A 92 22.21 -53.41 -35.94
CA SER A 92 22.99 -53.15 -34.73
C SER A 92 23.68 -51.78 -34.75
N GLN A 93 24.14 -51.30 -35.91
CA GLN A 93 24.74 -49.97 -36.05
C GLN A 93 23.69 -48.87 -35.80
N LEU A 94 22.50 -49.00 -36.40
CA LEU A 94 21.40 -48.04 -36.18
C LEU A 94 20.88 -48.05 -34.74
N ASP A 95 20.85 -49.21 -34.07
CA ASP A 95 20.48 -49.29 -32.65
C ASP A 95 21.52 -48.58 -31.76
N ALA A 96 22.81 -48.71 -32.09
CA ALA A 96 23.88 -47.98 -31.41
C ALA A 96 23.77 -46.46 -31.63
N GLU A 97 23.57 -46.02 -32.88
CA GLU A 97 23.36 -44.60 -33.22
C GLU A 97 22.10 -44.05 -32.53
N THR A 98 21.01 -44.81 -32.51
CA THR A 98 19.77 -44.41 -31.81
C THR A 98 20.02 -44.19 -30.32
N LYS A 99 20.78 -45.09 -29.67
CA LYS A 99 21.15 -44.95 -28.26
C LYS A 99 22.05 -43.73 -28.02
N GLU A 100 23.01 -43.48 -28.89
CA GLU A 100 23.88 -42.30 -28.82
C GLU A 100 23.08 -41.00 -28.96
N VAL A 101 22.22 -40.92 -29.97
CA VAL A 101 21.34 -39.76 -30.21
C VAL A 101 20.37 -39.56 -29.04
N GLN A 102 19.82 -40.64 -28.46
CA GLN A 102 18.98 -40.54 -27.27
C GLN A 102 19.76 -40.00 -26.05
N GLY A 103 20.98 -40.49 -25.83
CA GLY A 103 21.85 -40.02 -24.77
C GLY A 103 22.17 -38.52 -24.89
N THR A 104 22.61 -38.09 -26.08
CA THR A 104 22.89 -36.67 -26.35
C THR A 104 21.64 -35.79 -26.22
N LEU A 105 20.46 -36.28 -26.64
CA LEU A 105 19.20 -35.56 -26.49
C LEU A 105 18.84 -35.35 -25.02
N ASP A 106 19.01 -36.38 -24.18
CA ASP A 106 18.76 -36.29 -22.75
C ASP A 106 19.75 -35.36 -22.04
N GLU A 107 21.02 -35.35 -22.43
CA GLU A 107 22.02 -34.40 -21.95
C GLU A 107 21.63 -32.95 -22.31
N ARG A 108 21.31 -32.70 -23.58
CA ARG A 108 20.89 -31.36 -24.04
C ARG A 108 19.59 -30.90 -23.39
N ARG A 109 18.65 -31.81 -23.10
CA ARG A 109 17.44 -31.49 -22.32
C ARG A 109 17.77 -31.07 -20.89
N LYS A 110 18.72 -31.75 -20.24
CA LYS A 110 19.17 -31.37 -18.90
C LYS A 110 19.83 -29.99 -18.91
N GLU A 111 20.71 -29.74 -19.89
CA GLU A 111 21.38 -28.45 -20.06
C GLU A 111 20.39 -27.31 -20.36
N LEU A 112 19.40 -27.54 -21.22
CA LEU A 112 18.36 -26.56 -21.49
C LEU A 112 17.55 -26.25 -20.22
N LYS A 113 17.24 -27.26 -19.41
CA LYS A 113 16.55 -27.08 -18.14
C LYS A 113 17.37 -26.25 -17.15
N THR A 114 18.68 -26.48 -17.05
CA THR A 114 19.54 -25.67 -16.16
C THR A 114 19.67 -24.24 -16.66
N VAL A 115 19.96 -24.04 -17.95
CA VAL A 115 20.12 -22.70 -18.53
C VAL A 115 18.82 -21.90 -18.49
N SER A 116 17.66 -22.55 -18.72
CA SER A 116 16.36 -21.87 -18.60
C SER A 116 16.03 -21.49 -17.16
N ALA A 117 16.42 -22.29 -16.17
CA ALA A 117 16.26 -21.94 -14.76
C ALA A 117 17.17 -20.76 -14.36
N GLU A 118 18.42 -20.75 -14.82
CA GLU A 118 19.35 -19.63 -14.61
C GLU A 118 18.83 -18.36 -15.27
N LEU A 119 18.36 -18.44 -16.51
CA LEU A 119 17.76 -17.32 -17.22
C LEU A 119 16.53 -16.78 -16.49
N ALA A 120 15.62 -17.65 -16.06
CA ALA A 120 14.45 -17.25 -15.28
C ALA A 120 14.84 -16.55 -13.96
N SER A 121 15.88 -17.04 -13.28
CA SER A 121 16.41 -16.39 -12.07
C SER A 121 17.03 -15.01 -12.36
N MET A 122 17.69 -14.85 -13.51
CA MET A 122 18.29 -13.58 -13.91
C MET A 122 17.23 -12.58 -14.38
N GLU A 123 16.18 -13.04 -15.04
CA GLU A 123 15.05 -12.20 -15.48
C GLU A 123 14.15 -11.76 -14.33
N ALA A 124 14.08 -12.53 -13.25
CA ALA A 124 13.37 -12.14 -12.03
C ALA A 124 14.04 -10.92 -11.34
N LEU A 125 15.32 -10.67 -11.59
CA LEU A 125 16.02 -9.50 -11.08
C LEU A 125 15.65 -8.26 -11.90
N PRO A 126 15.42 -7.11 -11.26
CA PRO A 126 15.13 -5.88 -11.98
C PRO A 126 16.32 -5.49 -12.87
N LYS A 127 16.02 -5.06 -14.08
CA LYS A 127 17.06 -4.64 -15.04
C LYS A 127 17.84 -3.45 -14.46
N THR A 128 19.15 -3.41 -14.70
CA THR A 128 20.06 -2.36 -14.18
C THR A 128 19.59 -0.93 -14.49
N LYS A 129 18.91 -0.73 -15.62
CA LYS A 129 18.35 0.57 -16.03
C LYS A 129 17.13 1.01 -15.19
N GLU A 130 16.42 0.06 -14.59
CA GLU A 130 15.22 0.27 -13.77
C GLU A 130 15.55 0.37 -12.28
N LEU A 131 16.63 -0.28 -11.84
CA LEU A 131 17.15 -0.20 -10.47
C LEU A 131 17.36 1.24 -10.00
N GLY A 132 17.94 2.12 -10.83
CA GLY A 132 18.14 3.53 -10.46
C GLY A 132 16.83 4.29 -10.22
N ARG A 133 15.77 3.97 -10.97
CA ARG A 133 14.43 4.56 -10.75
C ARG A 133 13.82 4.04 -9.47
N GLU A 134 13.96 2.74 -9.20
CA GLU A 134 13.41 2.11 -8.01
C GLU A 134 14.11 2.59 -6.73
N ILE A 135 15.44 2.73 -6.74
CA ILE A 135 16.20 3.32 -5.64
C ILE A 135 15.71 4.73 -5.33
N ASN A 136 15.61 5.59 -6.36
CA ASN A 136 15.12 6.96 -6.16
C ASN A 136 13.68 7.00 -5.62
N ARG A 137 12.82 6.07 -6.05
CA ARG A 137 11.45 5.92 -5.53
C ARG A 137 11.46 5.57 -4.05
N VAL A 138 12.21 4.53 -3.66
CA VAL A 138 12.31 4.07 -2.27
C VAL A 138 12.94 5.16 -1.38
N ASP A 139 13.96 5.85 -1.86
CA ASP A 139 14.57 6.96 -1.11
C ASP A 139 13.60 8.11 -0.86
N ALA A 140 12.77 8.45 -1.85
CA ALA A 140 11.71 9.45 -1.67
C ALA A 140 10.65 8.97 -0.66
N GLU A 141 10.24 7.69 -0.71
CA GLU A 141 9.30 7.11 0.26
C GLU A 141 9.87 7.10 1.70
N VAL A 142 11.16 6.78 1.85
CA VAL A 142 11.84 6.85 3.15
C VAL A 142 11.91 8.29 3.67
N GLY A 143 12.21 9.25 2.79
CA GLY A 143 12.23 10.67 3.13
C GLY A 143 10.87 11.18 3.61
N THR A 144 9.80 10.88 2.88
CA THR A 144 8.43 11.27 3.26
C THR A 144 8.00 10.62 4.57
N ARG A 145 8.30 9.32 4.77
CA ARG A 145 7.99 8.61 6.01
C ARG A 145 8.72 9.17 7.22
N ARG A 146 9.98 9.59 7.05
CA ARG A 146 10.74 10.27 8.11
C ARG A 146 10.08 11.58 8.51
N GLU A 147 9.62 12.37 7.55
CA GLU A 147 8.97 13.65 7.83
C GLU A 147 7.61 13.47 8.52
N ILE A 148 6.80 12.51 8.05
CA ILE A 148 5.55 12.14 8.72
C ILE A 148 5.81 11.77 10.18
N ARG A 149 6.84 10.95 10.47
CA ARG A 149 7.19 10.58 11.84
C ARG A 149 7.52 11.80 12.71
N LYS A 150 8.26 12.79 12.19
CA LYS A 150 8.56 14.03 12.93
C LYS A 150 7.28 14.81 13.25
N LEU A 151 6.41 14.99 12.26
CA LEU A 151 5.15 15.71 12.43
C LEU A 151 4.24 14.98 13.42
N THR A 152 4.14 13.65 13.35
CA THR A 152 3.38 12.85 14.32
C THR A 152 3.93 13.01 15.73
N HIS A 153 5.26 13.02 15.89
CA HIS A 153 5.90 13.24 17.20
C HIS A 153 5.62 14.65 17.74
N GLN A 154 5.76 15.68 16.91
CA GLN A 154 5.43 17.06 17.30
C GLN A 154 3.96 17.21 17.68
N ASN A 155 3.05 16.61 16.91
CA ASN A 155 1.62 16.62 17.20
C ASN A 155 1.33 15.90 18.52
N THR A 156 1.98 14.76 18.81
CA THR A 156 1.78 14.06 20.09
C THR A 156 2.29 14.87 21.27
N MET A 157 3.46 15.49 21.17
CA MET A 157 3.97 16.40 22.22
C MET A 157 3.05 17.59 22.44
N THR A 158 2.54 18.19 21.36
CA THR A 158 1.60 19.32 21.44
C THR A 158 0.27 18.90 22.06
N LEU A 159 -0.27 17.74 21.67
CA LEU A 159 -1.51 17.22 22.25
C LEU A 159 -1.34 16.88 23.74
N ALA A 160 -0.21 16.31 24.14
CA ALA A 160 0.10 16.06 25.54
C ALA A 160 0.18 17.37 26.34
N ALA A 161 0.83 18.41 25.81
CA ALA A 161 0.89 19.73 26.44
C ALA A 161 -0.49 20.41 26.53
N LEU A 162 -1.40 20.12 25.59
CA LEU A 162 -2.75 20.67 25.55
C LEU A 162 -3.77 19.85 26.36
N ALA A 163 -3.44 18.61 26.76
CA ALA A 163 -4.37 17.72 27.47
C ALA A 163 -4.96 18.35 28.75
N PRO A 164 -4.18 19.06 29.61
CA PRO A 164 -4.72 19.72 30.80
C PRO A 164 -5.70 20.86 30.52
N PHE A 165 -5.67 21.43 29.29
CA PHE A 165 -6.48 22.58 28.89
C PHE A 165 -7.70 22.20 28.05
N ARG A 166 -7.82 20.94 27.61
CA ARG A 166 -8.85 20.47 26.67
C ARG A 166 -9.89 19.52 27.28
N GLY A 167 -9.81 19.19 28.57
CA GLY A 167 -10.70 18.23 29.22
C GLY A 167 -12.01 18.84 29.75
N ASP A 168 -13.06 18.02 29.72
CA ASP A 168 -14.29 18.18 30.51
C ASP A 168 -14.11 17.39 31.81
N GLY A 169 -13.38 17.95 32.79
CA GLY A 169 -13.08 17.27 34.06
C GLY A 169 -12.46 18.20 35.11
N GLU A 170 -12.41 17.74 36.36
CA GLU A 170 -11.99 18.51 37.55
C GLU A 170 -10.57 19.10 37.48
N ALA A 171 -9.72 18.61 36.57
CA ALA A 171 -8.36 19.11 36.34
C ALA A 171 -8.26 20.12 35.17
N LYS A 172 -9.36 20.74 34.75
CA LYS A 172 -9.35 21.81 33.74
C LYS A 172 -8.70 23.07 34.34
N ALA A 173 -7.46 23.32 33.97
CA ALA A 173 -6.79 24.57 34.30
C ALA A 173 -7.27 25.65 33.32
N ASP A 174 -8.06 26.62 33.79
CA ASP A 174 -8.44 27.77 32.97
C ASP A 174 -7.19 28.64 32.72
N PRO A 175 -6.83 28.89 31.44
CA PRO A 175 -5.66 29.69 31.13
C PRO A 175 -5.88 31.13 31.60
N MET A 176 -5.03 31.58 32.54
CA MET A 176 -5.10 32.94 33.08
C MET A 176 -4.99 33.98 31.97
N SER A 177 -5.97 34.89 31.89
CA SER A 177 -5.97 35.90 30.85
C SER A 177 -4.83 36.91 31.06
N ALA A 178 -4.49 37.66 30.01
CA ALA A 178 -3.52 38.75 30.14
C ALA A 178 -4.03 39.86 31.08
N ALA A 179 -5.35 40.05 31.17
CA ALA A 179 -5.96 41.03 32.06
C ALA A 179 -5.86 40.58 33.52
N ASP A 180 -6.09 39.30 33.82
CA ASP A 180 -6.01 38.78 35.18
C ASP A 180 -4.58 38.88 35.73
N ARG A 181 -3.58 38.59 34.89
CA ARG A 181 -2.17 38.78 35.23
C ARG A 181 -1.83 40.24 35.55
N ASP A 182 -2.31 41.17 34.75
CA ASP A 182 -2.08 42.60 34.97
C ASP A 182 -2.73 43.10 36.27
N VAL A 183 -3.91 42.56 36.64
CA VAL A 183 -4.55 42.85 37.93
C VAL A 183 -3.71 42.32 39.10
N ILE A 184 -3.21 41.08 39.00
CA ILE A 184 -2.34 40.47 40.03
C ILE A 184 -1.04 41.27 40.17
N ASP A 185 -0.38 41.60 39.06
CA ASP A 185 0.86 42.38 39.06
C ASP A 185 0.65 43.77 39.69
N LYS A 186 -0.45 44.46 39.35
CA LYS A 186 -0.81 45.74 39.98
C LYS A 186 -1.08 45.59 41.47
N GLY A 187 -1.77 44.53 41.88
CA GLY A 187 -2.01 44.20 43.28
C GLY A 187 -0.70 43.98 44.03
N TRP A 188 0.18 43.15 43.49
CA TRP A 188 1.51 42.88 44.04
C TRP A 188 2.31 44.16 44.25
N ILE A 189 2.43 45.00 43.21
CA ILE A 189 3.18 46.26 43.28
C ILE A 189 2.62 47.17 44.38
N ARG A 190 1.28 47.30 44.46
CA ARG A 190 0.63 48.13 45.47
C ARG A 190 0.92 47.64 46.88
N TRP A 191 0.65 46.37 47.17
CA TRP A 191 0.79 45.82 48.51
C TRP A 191 2.24 45.72 48.95
N ARG A 192 3.16 45.41 48.02
CA ARG A 192 4.60 45.44 48.29
C ARG A 192 5.06 46.82 48.72
N LYS A 193 4.65 47.87 48.01
CA LYS A 193 4.97 49.25 48.38
C LYS A 193 4.42 49.60 49.77
N GLU A 194 3.14 49.31 50.03
CA GLU A 194 2.53 49.59 51.33
C GLU A 194 3.27 48.87 52.47
N TRP A 195 3.65 47.60 52.27
CA TRP A 195 4.41 46.83 53.26
C TRP A 195 5.81 47.41 53.50
N THR A 196 6.56 47.74 52.45
CA THR A 196 7.88 48.38 52.59
C THR A 196 7.79 49.72 53.33
N ASP A 197 6.81 50.56 52.98
CA ASP A 197 6.64 51.88 53.59
C ASP A 197 6.25 51.77 55.07
N ARG A 198 5.34 50.84 55.42
CA ARG A 198 4.98 50.55 56.83
C ARG A 198 6.16 50.02 57.64
N LYS A 199 6.95 49.09 57.08
CA LYS A 199 8.15 48.54 57.73
C LYS A 199 9.21 49.63 57.96
N LYS A 200 9.38 50.56 57.03
CA LYS A 200 10.25 51.74 57.19
C LYS A 200 9.75 52.67 58.29
N LEU A 201 8.45 52.97 58.31
CA LEU A 201 7.84 53.82 59.33
C LEU A 201 8.03 53.22 60.73
N TYR A 202 7.74 51.93 60.88
CA TYR A 202 7.95 51.21 62.13
C TYR A 202 9.41 51.30 62.60
N LYS A 203 10.38 50.98 61.73
CA LYS A 203 11.81 51.10 62.06
C LYS A 203 12.21 52.53 62.43
N SER A 204 11.63 53.52 61.76
CA SER A 204 11.88 54.94 62.06
C SER A 204 11.33 55.32 63.44
N ILE A 205 10.13 54.86 63.80
CA ILE A 205 9.52 55.09 65.11
C ILE A 205 10.37 54.43 66.20
N MET A 206 10.72 53.16 66.03
CA MET A 206 11.57 52.43 66.98
C MET A 206 12.94 53.10 67.16
N GLY A 207 13.55 53.60 66.08
CA GLY A 207 14.78 54.39 66.16
C GLY A 207 14.62 55.68 66.99
N ILE A 208 13.53 56.43 66.76
CA ILE A 208 13.23 57.65 67.53
C ILE A 208 13.02 57.34 69.02
N LEU A 209 12.30 56.26 69.35
CA LEU A 209 12.06 55.85 70.74
C LEU A 209 13.34 55.39 71.44
N GLY A 210 14.23 54.70 70.72
CA GLY A 210 15.56 54.33 71.19
C GLY A 210 16.45 55.55 71.45
N ASP A 211 16.52 56.48 70.49
CA ASP A 211 17.34 57.70 70.59
C ASP A 211 16.85 58.64 71.70
N ALA A 212 15.54 58.69 71.95
CA ALA A 212 14.94 59.43 73.06
C ALA A 212 15.14 58.76 74.44
N GLY A 213 15.79 57.58 74.49
CA GLY A 213 16.02 56.81 75.70
C GLY A 213 14.76 56.20 76.32
N MET A 214 13.65 56.17 75.57
CA MET A 214 12.36 55.61 76.04
C MET A 214 12.31 54.09 75.89
N VAL A 215 13.14 53.52 75.01
CA VAL A 215 13.29 52.08 74.81
C VAL A 215 14.77 51.73 74.97
N ALA A 216 15.12 51.05 76.07
CA ALA A 216 16.50 50.65 76.35
C ALA A 216 16.89 49.33 75.69
N ASN A 217 15.95 48.37 75.62
CA ASN A 217 16.10 47.12 74.89
C ASN A 217 14.91 46.94 73.95
N GLN A 218 15.18 47.01 72.65
CA GLN A 218 14.14 46.95 71.62
C GLN A 218 13.44 45.59 71.56
N ALA A 219 14.16 44.48 71.77
CA ALA A 219 13.56 43.14 71.71
C ALA A 219 12.58 42.89 72.85
N GLU A 220 12.96 43.26 74.09
CA GLU A 220 12.08 43.15 75.26
C GLU A 220 10.84 44.05 75.12
N PHE A 221 11.02 45.27 74.58
CA PHE A 221 9.89 46.17 74.33
C PHE A 221 8.95 45.66 73.24
N GLU A 222 9.48 45.07 72.17
CA GLU A 222 8.68 44.45 71.10
C GLU A 222 7.87 43.26 71.64
N ASP A 223 8.47 42.42 72.48
CA ASP A 223 7.78 41.31 73.15
C ASP A 223 6.67 41.80 74.11
N GLU A 224 6.91 42.84 74.89
CA GLU A 224 5.91 43.45 75.79
C GLU A 224 4.74 44.09 75.03
N GLN A 225 5.01 44.68 73.87
CA GLN A 225 3.98 45.26 73.00
C GLN A 225 3.31 44.22 72.09
N GLY A 226 3.76 42.96 72.13
CA GLY A 226 3.23 41.86 71.30
C GLY A 226 3.51 42.05 69.81
N VAL A 227 4.64 42.66 69.45
CA VAL A 227 5.06 42.82 68.06
C VAL A 227 5.75 41.54 67.59
N GLU A 228 5.09 40.81 66.71
CA GLU A 228 5.67 39.62 66.07
C GLU A 228 6.58 40.03 64.89
N VAL A 229 7.75 39.41 64.82
CA VAL A 229 8.70 39.57 63.69
C VAL A 229 8.21 38.76 62.49
N ASP A 230 8.55 39.20 61.28
CA ASP A 230 8.30 38.46 60.04
C ASP A 230 8.73 36.99 60.19
N ASP A 231 7.83 36.06 59.87
CA ASP A 231 8.09 34.61 59.86
C ASP A 231 9.12 34.21 58.80
N ASP A 232 9.63 32.97 58.88
CA ASP A 232 10.67 32.49 57.98
C ASP A 232 10.25 32.54 56.50
N GLU A 233 8.97 32.30 56.21
CA GLU A 233 8.40 32.40 54.87
C GLU A 233 8.39 33.85 54.35
N ALA A 234 7.94 34.82 55.15
CA ALA A 234 7.97 36.23 54.77
C ALA A 234 9.40 36.74 54.58
N GLN A 235 10.34 36.27 55.40
CA GLN A 235 11.75 36.61 55.24
C GLN A 235 12.35 36.01 53.96
N GLU A 236 11.96 34.79 53.59
CA GLU A 236 12.39 34.17 52.34
C GLU A 236 11.81 34.91 51.13
N VAL A 237 10.54 35.30 51.16
CA VAL A 237 9.91 36.09 50.09
C VAL A 237 10.57 37.48 49.96
N ASP A 238 10.93 38.15 51.06
CA ASP A 238 11.63 39.45 51.03
C ASP A 238 13.03 39.32 50.42
N ARG A 239 13.75 38.24 50.73
CA ARG A 239 15.11 37.96 50.21
C ARG A 239 15.11 37.40 48.79
N GLY A 240 14.02 36.74 48.41
CA GLY A 240 13.84 36.07 47.13
C GLY A 240 13.56 37.04 45.99
N GLU A 241 13.27 36.46 44.82
CA GLU A 241 13.04 37.22 43.59
C GLU A 241 11.86 38.20 43.70
N PHE A 242 10.84 37.88 44.51
CA PHE A 242 9.67 38.74 44.67
C PHE A 242 9.96 39.98 45.53
N GLY A 243 10.84 39.89 46.53
CA GLY A 243 11.17 40.98 47.45
C GLY A 243 12.37 41.83 47.05
N ALA A 244 13.40 41.22 46.47
CA ALA A 244 14.65 41.85 46.03
C ALA A 244 14.48 42.51 44.64
N GLY A 245 13.60 43.49 44.53
CA GLY A 245 13.48 44.36 43.36
C GLY A 245 13.53 43.63 42.01
N ALA A 246 12.76 42.55 41.82
CA ALA A 246 12.68 41.91 40.52
C ALA A 246 12.06 42.86 39.50
N VAL A 247 12.89 43.22 38.52
CA VAL A 247 12.45 43.67 37.20
C VAL A 247 11.48 42.63 36.67
N ILE A 248 10.19 42.95 36.63
CA ILE A 248 9.18 42.18 35.91
C ILE A 248 9.71 42.02 34.48
N ARG A 249 10.25 40.84 34.16
CA ARG A 249 10.74 40.53 32.82
C ARG A 249 9.52 40.50 31.91
N LYS A 250 9.26 41.60 31.20
CA LYS A 250 8.41 41.58 30.02
C LYS A 250 9.03 40.61 29.03
N VAL A 251 8.49 39.39 28.97
CA VAL A 251 8.84 38.44 27.91
C VAL A 251 8.39 39.08 26.60
N ALA A 252 9.35 39.48 25.78
CA ALA A 252 9.08 40.02 24.45
C ALA A 252 8.37 38.95 23.62
N ALA A 253 7.24 39.31 23.02
CA ALA A 253 6.53 38.46 22.07
C ALA A 253 7.50 38.02 20.94
N PRO A 254 7.43 36.77 20.47
CA PRO A 254 8.26 36.30 19.38
C PRO A 254 8.00 37.16 18.13
N ARG A 255 9.09 37.71 17.60
CA ARG A 255 9.09 38.60 16.44
C ARG A 255 8.64 37.81 15.22
N ALA A 256 7.47 38.16 14.65
CA ALA A 256 7.01 37.59 13.39
C ALA A 256 8.07 37.83 12.29
N PRO A 257 8.34 36.85 11.40
CA PRO A 257 9.30 37.02 10.31
C PRO A 257 8.82 38.13 9.38
N SER A 258 9.71 39.09 9.10
CA SER A 258 9.42 40.26 8.27
C SER A 258 9.07 39.86 6.84
N ALA A 259 7.85 40.18 6.41
CA ALA A 259 7.49 40.19 5.00
C ALA A 259 8.17 41.38 4.29
N LYS A 260 9.44 41.23 3.91
CA LYS A 260 10.09 42.07 2.90
C LYS A 260 10.40 41.19 1.69
N GLY A 261 9.47 41.19 0.75
CA GLY A 261 9.59 40.46 -0.51
C GLY A 261 8.29 40.41 -1.30
N ALA A 262 7.47 41.46 -1.27
CA ALA A 262 6.34 41.61 -2.17
C ALA A 262 6.78 42.43 -3.39
N ALA A 263 7.04 41.75 -4.50
CA ALA A 263 7.18 42.38 -5.82
C ALA A 263 5.84 43.04 -6.23
N PRO A 264 5.85 44.16 -6.96
CA PRO A 264 4.63 44.89 -7.28
C PRO A 264 3.74 44.11 -8.25
N ALA A 265 2.44 44.05 -7.94
CA ALA A 265 1.41 43.41 -8.74
C ALA A 265 1.27 44.04 -10.15
N PRO A 266 1.01 43.25 -11.22
CA PRO A 266 0.75 43.79 -12.54
C PRO A 266 -0.66 44.40 -12.62
N LYS A 267 -0.76 45.59 -13.22
CA LYS A 267 -2.02 46.31 -13.48
C LYS A 267 -2.91 45.52 -14.46
N ALA A 268 -4.13 45.19 -14.05
CA ALA A 268 -5.19 44.68 -14.92
C ALA A 268 -6.32 45.71 -15.09
N LYS A 269 -6.78 45.88 -16.34
CA LYS A 269 -7.73 46.87 -16.86
C LYS A 269 -9.18 46.67 -16.34
N PRO A 270 -10.08 47.67 -16.47
CA PRO A 270 -11.41 47.61 -15.85
C PRO A 270 -12.53 47.06 -16.74
N ALA A 271 -13.62 46.68 -16.04
CA ALA A 271 -15.04 46.50 -16.42
C ALA A 271 -15.49 45.09 -16.88
N PRO A 272 -16.80 44.72 -16.76
CA PRO A 272 -17.96 45.42 -16.19
C PRO A 272 -18.79 44.59 -15.16
N ALA A 273 -19.75 45.24 -14.47
CA ALA A 273 -20.81 44.62 -13.64
C ALA A 273 -22.03 44.21 -14.51
N PRO A 274 -23.21 43.76 -13.99
CA PRO A 274 -23.59 43.00 -12.77
C PRO A 274 -24.54 41.80 -13.08
N ALA A 275 -24.88 40.94 -12.10
CA ALA A 275 -26.20 40.26 -12.09
C ALA A 275 -26.62 39.76 -10.68
N LYS A 276 -27.82 40.18 -10.26
CA LYS A 276 -28.55 39.74 -9.05
C LYS A 276 -29.22 38.36 -9.28
N LYS A 277 -29.23 37.48 -8.29
CA LYS A 277 -30.30 36.47 -8.08
C LYS A 277 -30.27 35.99 -6.61
N VAL A 278 -31.15 36.54 -5.77
CA VAL A 278 -32.48 36.03 -5.36
C VAL A 278 -32.39 34.93 -4.30
N LEU A 279 -32.88 35.33 -3.13
CA LEU A 279 -33.14 34.62 -1.90
C LEU A 279 -34.25 33.56 -2.10
N GLY A 280 -34.03 32.31 -1.68
CA GLY A 280 -35.02 31.23 -1.73
C GLY A 280 -34.99 30.40 -0.44
N LYS A 281 -36.15 30.31 0.21
CA LYS A 281 -36.38 29.88 1.60
C LYS A 281 -36.27 28.37 1.82
N ARG A 282 -35.97 28.05 3.08
CA ARG A 282 -36.12 26.75 3.77
C ARG A 282 -37.49 26.10 3.55
N THR A 283 -37.52 24.76 3.48
CA THR A 283 -38.60 23.95 4.08
C THR A 283 -38.01 22.65 4.67
N ARG A 284 -38.37 22.39 5.93
CA ARG A 284 -38.21 21.15 6.67
C ARG A 284 -39.52 20.37 6.51
N SER A 285 -39.45 19.08 6.22
CA SER A 285 -40.57 18.16 6.44
C SER A 285 -40.04 16.75 6.72
N GLU A 286 -40.79 16.08 7.57
CA GLU A 286 -40.48 14.92 8.40
C GLU A 286 -41.42 13.78 7.97
N SER A 287 -40.91 12.53 7.89
CA SER A 287 -41.68 11.26 7.89
C SER A 287 -40.67 10.11 7.71
N ALA A 288 -40.35 9.28 8.70
CA ALA A 288 -41.15 8.23 9.36
C ALA A 288 -41.46 7.01 8.47
N SER A 289 -41.03 5.82 8.94
CA SER A 289 -41.43 4.41 8.64
C SER A 289 -40.16 3.53 8.58
N GLN A 290 -39.82 2.81 9.65
CA GLN A 290 -40.20 1.41 9.95
C GLN A 290 -39.76 0.41 8.88
N ASP A 291 -38.81 -0.49 9.22
CA ASP A 291 -39.19 -1.89 9.40
C ASP A 291 -38.21 -2.69 10.27
N LYS A 292 -38.78 -3.66 11.00
CA LYS A 292 -38.15 -4.57 11.97
C LYS A 292 -38.01 -5.96 11.35
N SER A 293 -36.88 -6.62 11.60
CA SER A 293 -36.76 -8.07 11.87
C SER A 293 -35.25 -8.34 12.08
N GLY A 294 -34.72 -8.79 13.21
CA GLY A 294 -35.29 -9.71 14.19
C GLY A 294 -34.53 -11.02 14.07
N GLU A 295 -33.44 -11.20 14.81
CA GLU A 295 -32.96 -12.53 15.19
C GLU A 295 -32.17 -12.42 16.49
N SER A 296 -32.82 -12.83 17.58
CA SER A 296 -32.25 -13.09 18.90
C SER A 296 -32.16 -14.60 19.06
N ALA A 297 -31.04 -15.12 19.55
CA ALA A 297 -31.00 -16.36 20.33
C ALA A 297 -29.68 -16.44 21.11
N GLU A 298 -29.71 -15.87 22.32
CA GLU A 298 -28.93 -16.34 23.46
C GLU A 298 -29.73 -17.44 24.19
N ARG A 299 -29.00 -18.26 24.97
CA ARG A 299 -29.40 -19.34 25.91
C ARG A 299 -29.56 -20.71 25.26
N ASP A 300 -29.10 -21.81 25.85
CA ASP A 300 -28.71 -22.18 27.22
C ASP A 300 -27.73 -23.38 27.07
N SER A 301 -26.73 -23.60 27.95
CA SER A 301 -26.77 -24.56 29.09
C SER A 301 -27.06 -26.01 28.62
N ASP A 302 -26.40 -27.10 29.01
CA ASP A 302 -25.51 -27.51 30.10
C ASP A 302 -24.76 -28.79 29.62
N ASP A 303 -23.97 -29.37 30.54
CA ASP A 303 -23.65 -30.82 30.65
C ASP A 303 -22.52 -31.41 29.78
N ASP A 304 -21.37 -31.68 30.40
CA ASP A 304 -21.11 -32.88 31.23
C ASP A 304 -19.72 -33.52 31.00
N ASP A 305 -19.12 -33.82 32.15
CA ASP A 305 -18.31 -34.99 32.50
C ASP A 305 -16.91 -35.32 31.90
N GLU A 306 -16.09 -35.76 32.88
CA GLU A 306 -14.79 -36.47 32.89
C GLU A 306 -13.47 -35.69 32.67
#